data_AF-A0A517NTI2-F1
#
_entry.id   AF-A0A517NTI2-F1
#
_cell.length_a   1.000
_cell.length_b   1.000
_cell.length_c   1.000
_cell.angle_alpha   90.00
_cell.angle_beta   90.00
_cell.angle_gamma   90.00
#
_symmetry.space_group_name_H-M   'P 1'
#
loop_
_entity.id
_entity.type
_entity.pdbx_description
1 polymer ?
#
loop_
_entity_poly.entity_id
_entity_poly.type
_entity_poly.pdbx_seq_one_letter_code
_entity_poly.pdbx_strand_id
1 'polypeptide(L)'
;MHYYWEAPYGVLLWQDSTFDLASRFGLSWEEFVGTGANDGVVQKWLARIWWLYLACAVLSLTVRRTSRFQISGLVLGSGLLIWLSYAKYVAAIRQPPMFIEHGGQMLIPILLVLALVFGVRHRCTTIMAMIALIMTFAGHGLYAVGAWPTPASFSAMTTLILGVEYPTTQTLLRIAGTLDFIVCLGICFPLTRKVSAVYATAWGFLTAIARPVAGMSWQLNYWGADQYLHEAVLRAPHFLIPLYLLLIWREPKDEPL
;
A
#
# COMPACT_ATOMS: atom_id res chain seq x y z
N MET A 1 -3.14 11.20 4.84
CA MET A 1 -4.32 10.81 4.03
C MET A 1 -5.61 11.03 4.82
N HIS A 2 -5.90 10.23 5.85
CA HIS A 2 -7.22 10.20 6.49
C HIS A 2 -7.66 11.48 7.24
N TYR A 3 -6.78 12.47 7.41
CA TYR A 3 -7.14 13.79 7.93
C TYR A 3 -7.95 14.62 6.92
N TYR A 4 -7.62 14.48 5.62
CA TYR A 4 -8.22 15.30 4.56
C TYR A 4 -9.11 14.47 3.62
N TRP A 5 -8.77 13.21 3.34
CA TRP A 5 -9.60 12.30 2.55
C TRP A 5 -10.29 11.27 3.43
N GLU A 6 -11.58 11.04 3.19
CA GLU A 6 -12.33 10.02 3.89
C GLU A 6 -11.69 8.64 3.70
N ALA A 7 -11.57 7.89 4.79
CA ALA A 7 -11.03 6.56 4.74
C ALA A 7 -12.03 5.59 4.09
N PRO A 8 -11.61 4.68 3.19
CA PRO A 8 -12.52 3.86 2.38
C PRO A 8 -13.16 2.69 3.16
N TYR A 9 -13.43 2.87 4.46
CA TYR A 9 -14.04 1.86 5.33
C TYR A 9 -15.57 1.81 5.24
N GLY A 10 -16.20 2.80 4.61
CA GLY A 10 -17.66 2.82 4.41
C GLY A 10 -18.19 1.53 3.78
N VAL A 11 -17.46 0.97 2.82
CA VAL A 11 -17.80 -0.30 2.16
C VAL A 11 -17.92 -1.51 3.12
N LEU A 12 -17.29 -1.44 4.29
CA LEU A 12 -17.37 -2.49 5.32
C LEU A 12 -18.60 -2.33 6.23
N LEU A 13 -19.13 -1.11 6.32
CA LEU A 13 -20.20 -0.75 7.26
C LEU A 13 -21.55 -0.52 6.56
N TRP A 14 -21.54 -0.21 5.27
CA TRP A 14 -22.73 -0.10 4.42
C TRP A 14 -23.21 -1.48 3.95
N GLN A 15 -23.58 -2.32 4.90
CA GLN A 15 -24.17 -3.64 4.65
C GLN A 15 -25.41 -3.82 5.51
N ASP A 16 -26.41 -4.54 4.98
CA ASP A 16 -27.71 -4.75 5.63
C ASP A 16 -27.57 -5.29 7.06
N SER A 17 -26.61 -6.18 7.32
CA SER A 17 -26.37 -6.74 8.65
C SER A 17 -25.87 -5.71 9.66
N THR A 18 -25.06 -4.74 9.21
CA THR A 18 -24.54 -3.68 10.09
C THR A 18 -25.63 -2.65 10.36
N PHE A 19 -26.46 -2.37 9.36
CA PHE A 19 -27.64 -1.52 9.55
C PHE A 19 -28.71 -2.19 10.42
N ASP A 20 -28.95 -3.49 10.28
CA ASP A 20 -29.88 -4.26 11.13
C ASP A 20 -29.41 -4.27 12.59
N LEU A 21 -28.10 -4.28 12.83
CA LEU A 21 -27.56 -4.08 14.17
C LEU A 21 -27.82 -2.65 14.66
N ALA A 22 -27.59 -1.63 13.83
CA ALA A 22 -27.81 -0.24 14.18
C ALA A 22 -29.29 0.07 14.47
N SER A 23 -30.21 -0.52 13.71
CA SER A 23 -31.66 -0.37 13.87
C SER A 23 -32.15 -0.97 15.19
N ARG A 24 -31.53 -2.06 15.68
CA ARG A 24 -31.78 -2.60 17.03
C ARG A 24 -31.41 -1.63 18.15
N PHE A 25 -30.49 -0.69 17.89
CA PHE A 25 -30.17 0.40 18.80
C PHE A 25 -31.02 1.66 18.56
N GLY A 26 -32.05 1.59 17.70
CA GLY A 26 -32.98 2.67 17.42
C GLY A 26 -32.51 3.71 16.41
N LEU A 27 -31.39 3.45 15.71
CA LEU A 27 -30.87 4.37 14.70
C LEU A 27 -31.63 4.24 13.38
N SER A 28 -32.04 5.37 12.82
CA SER A 28 -32.55 5.42 11.45
C SER A 28 -31.42 5.28 10.42
N TRP A 29 -31.76 5.00 9.16
CA TRP A 29 -30.76 4.97 8.08
C TRP A 29 -30.04 6.32 7.91
N GLU A 30 -30.79 7.41 8.04
CA GLU A 30 -30.29 8.79 7.93
C GLU A 30 -29.33 9.14 9.06
N GLU A 31 -29.59 8.66 10.28
CA GLU A 31 -28.68 8.83 11.42
C GLU A 31 -27.44 7.94 11.30
N PHE A 32 -27.60 6.73 10.76
CA PHE A 32 -26.52 5.75 10.62
C PHE A 32 -25.52 6.17 9.55
N VAL A 33 -25.99 6.44 8.33
CA VAL A 33 -25.14 6.76 7.16
C VAL A 33 -24.93 8.26 7.00
N GLY A 34 -25.93 9.08 7.32
CA GLY A 34 -25.93 10.51 7.06
C GLY A 34 -26.80 10.89 5.85
N THR A 35 -27.25 12.14 5.83
CA THR A 35 -27.94 12.79 4.70
C THR A 35 -27.05 13.78 3.96
N GLY A 36 -25.88 14.09 4.52
CA GLY A 36 -24.91 15.04 4.03
C GLY A 36 -23.47 14.61 4.34
N ALA A 37 -22.58 15.59 4.46
CA ALA A 37 -21.18 15.34 4.78
C ALA A 37 -20.95 15.41 6.30
N ASN A 38 -20.40 14.32 6.87
CA ASN A 38 -20.06 14.18 8.30
C ASN A 38 -21.23 14.28 9.28
N ASP A 39 -22.46 14.02 8.84
CA ASP A 39 -23.65 14.07 9.70
C ASP A 39 -24.04 12.70 10.25
N GLY A 40 -23.77 11.62 9.51
CA GLY A 40 -23.98 10.24 9.94
C GLY A 40 -23.02 9.76 11.03
N VAL A 41 -23.47 8.82 11.88
CA VAL A 41 -22.64 8.20 12.92
C VAL A 41 -21.41 7.54 12.31
N VAL A 42 -21.57 6.79 11.21
CA VAL A 42 -20.45 6.12 10.53
C VAL A 42 -19.41 7.13 10.05
N GLN A 43 -19.84 8.16 9.31
CA GLN A 43 -18.94 9.19 8.78
C GLN A 43 -18.17 9.93 9.90
N LYS A 44 -18.84 10.28 11.00
CA LYS A 44 -18.21 10.93 12.16
C LYS A 44 -17.09 10.08 12.79
N TRP A 45 -17.29 8.76 12.84
CA TRP A 45 -16.25 7.83 13.31
C TRP A 45 -15.10 7.70 12.31
N LEU A 46 -15.41 7.58 11.01
CA LEU A 46 -14.39 7.51 9.96
C LEU A 46 -13.53 8.77 9.92
N ALA A 47 -14.13 9.95 10.13
CA ALA A 47 -13.43 11.23 10.21
C ALA A 47 -12.46 11.34 11.40
N ARG A 48 -12.50 10.42 12.37
CA ARG A 48 -11.59 10.40 13.53
C ARG A 48 -10.50 9.33 13.43
N ILE A 49 -10.58 8.43 12.45
CA ILE A 49 -9.63 7.29 12.35
C ILE A 49 -8.19 7.75 12.10
N TRP A 50 -8.00 8.95 11.54
CA TRP A 50 -6.69 9.51 11.27
C TRP A 50 -5.85 9.72 12.54
N TRP A 51 -6.47 9.89 13.71
CA TRP A 51 -5.74 9.98 14.99
C TRP A 51 -4.95 8.70 15.28
N LEU A 52 -5.51 7.53 14.95
CA LEU A 52 -4.82 6.25 15.12
C LEU A 52 -3.61 6.15 14.18
N TYR A 53 -3.78 6.59 12.93
CA TYR A 53 -2.68 6.63 11.96
C TYR A 53 -1.59 7.65 12.32
N LEU A 54 -1.97 8.83 12.84
CA LEU A 54 -1.02 9.82 13.32
C LEU A 54 -0.22 9.27 14.50
N ALA A 55 -0.88 8.61 15.46
CA ALA A 55 -0.19 7.97 16.57
C ALA A 55 0.80 6.91 16.07
N CYS A 56 0.40 6.05 15.13
CA CYS A 56 1.31 5.07 14.51
C CYS A 56 2.49 5.72 13.79
N ALA A 57 2.27 6.83 13.08
CA ALA A 57 3.33 7.58 12.40
C ALA A 57 4.34 8.15 13.41
N VAL A 58 3.87 8.79 14.48
CA VAL A 58 4.74 9.30 15.56
C VAL A 58 5.51 8.15 16.23
N LEU A 59 4.85 7.02 16.49
CA LEU A 59 5.51 5.83 17.02
C LEU A 59 6.60 5.31 16.08
N SER A 60 6.37 5.32 14.77
CA SER A 60 7.37 4.83 13.80
C SER A 60 8.67 5.65 13.80
N LEU A 61 8.58 6.93 14.17
CA LEU A 61 9.73 7.83 14.28
C LEU A 61 10.41 7.79 15.65
N THR A 62 9.68 7.41 16.69
CA THR A 62 10.15 7.51 18.10
C THR A 62 10.37 6.16 18.76
N VAL A 63 10.07 5.06 18.06
CA VAL A 63 10.15 3.70 18.60
C VAL A 63 11.56 3.35 19.07
N ARG A 64 11.64 2.78 20.28
CA ARG A 64 12.87 2.23 20.85
C ARG A 64 12.75 0.72 20.96
N ARG A 65 13.85 0.01 20.71
CA ARG A 65 13.92 -1.47 20.80
C ARG A 65 13.44 -2.03 22.14
N THR A 66 13.60 -1.29 23.24
CA THR A 66 13.23 -1.73 24.58
C THR A 66 11.77 -1.47 24.95
N SER A 67 11.06 -0.61 24.20
CA SER A 67 9.71 -0.18 24.56
C SER A 67 8.65 -1.11 23.97
N ARG A 68 8.16 -2.05 24.79
CA ARG A 68 7.08 -2.98 24.40
C ARG A 68 5.81 -2.25 23.96
N PHE A 69 5.47 -1.13 24.61
CA PHE A 69 4.29 -0.34 24.27
C PHE A 69 4.39 0.24 22.84
N GLN A 70 5.54 0.83 22.48
CA GLN A 70 5.73 1.37 21.13
C GLN A 70 5.75 0.26 20.08
N ILE A 71 6.37 -0.89 20.38
CA ILE A 71 6.37 -2.06 19.51
C ILE A 71 4.95 -2.58 19.29
N SER A 72 4.17 -2.78 20.36
CA SER A 72 2.76 -3.19 20.25
C SER A 72 1.94 -2.19 19.45
N GLY A 73 2.16 -0.89 19.64
CA GLY A 73 1.51 0.16 18.85
C GLY A 73 1.82 0.05 17.35
N LEU A 74 3.05 -0.27 16.95
CA LEU A 74 3.40 -0.50 15.54
C LEU A 74 2.77 -1.78 14.96
N VAL A 75 2.69 -2.85 15.76
CA VAL A 75 1.99 -4.07 15.36
C VAL A 75 0.50 -3.79 15.15
N LEU A 76 -0.14 -3.01 16.03
CA LEU A 76 -1.51 -2.52 15.84
C LEU A 76 -1.62 -1.66 14.58
N GLY A 77 -0.62 -0.82 14.28
CA GLY A 77 -0.55 -0.04 13.04
C GLY A 77 -0.55 -0.91 11.78
N SER A 78 0.17 -2.05 11.80
CA SER A 78 0.06 -3.06 10.73
C SER A 78 -1.35 -3.64 10.64
N GLY A 79 -2.00 -3.92 11.78
CA GLY A 79 -3.40 -4.33 11.83
C GLY A 79 -4.36 -3.32 11.18
N LEU A 80 -4.17 -2.03 11.43
CA LEU A 80 -4.95 -0.95 10.80
C LEU A 80 -4.74 -0.92 9.27
N LEU A 81 -3.51 -1.10 8.80
CA LEU A 81 -3.20 -1.15 7.37
C LEU A 81 -3.74 -2.42 6.70
N ILE A 82 -3.77 -3.55 7.41
CA ILE A 82 -4.45 -4.77 6.95
C ILE A 82 -5.95 -4.50 6.82
N TRP A 83 -6.56 -3.86 7.82
CA TRP A 83 -7.96 -3.48 7.77
C TRP A 83 -8.26 -2.52 6.60
N LEU A 84 -7.39 -1.53 6.36
CA LEU A 84 -7.48 -0.63 5.20
C LEU A 84 -7.41 -1.39 3.88
N SER A 85 -6.46 -2.32 3.76
CA SER A 85 -6.28 -3.14 2.56
C SER A 85 -7.46 -4.08 2.33
N TYR A 86 -8.06 -4.60 3.41
CA TYR A 86 -9.28 -5.38 3.35
C TYR A 86 -10.47 -4.55 2.85
N ALA A 87 -10.61 -3.31 3.32
CA ALA A 87 -11.63 -2.39 2.81
C ALA A 87 -11.46 -2.16 1.29
N LYS A 88 -10.22 -1.93 0.83
CA LYS A 88 -9.92 -1.80 -0.61
C LYS A 88 -10.23 -3.08 -1.39
N TYR A 89 -9.95 -4.26 -0.81
CA TYR A 89 -10.30 -5.54 -1.40
C TYR A 89 -11.81 -5.70 -1.59
N VAL A 90 -12.62 -5.35 -0.57
CA VAL A 90 -14.08 -5.39 -0.67
C VAL A 90 -14.57 -4.37 -1.71
N ALA A 91 -14.02 -3.15 -1.71
CA ALA A 91 -14.33 -2.11 -2.72
C ALA A 91 -13.96 -2.55 -4.15
N ALA A 92 -12.91 -3.35 -4.31
CA ALA A 92 -12.52 -3.97 -5.57
C ALA A 92 -13.33 -5.23 -5.89
N ILE A 93 -14.55 -5.37 -5.37
CA ILE A 93 -15.44 -6.52 -5.59
C ILE A 93 -14.73 -7.84 -5.26
N ARG A 94 -13.98 -7.85 -4.15
CA ARG A 94 -13.29 -9.03 -3.62
C ARG A 94 -12.27 -9.67 -4.57
N GLN A 95 -11.62 -8.86 -5.40
CA GLN A 95 -10.52 -9.31 -6.26
C GLN A 95 -9.23 -9.52 -5.44
N PRO A 96 -8.72 -10.77 -5.30
CA PRO A 96 -7.55 -11.06 -4.46
C PRO A 96 -6.28 -10.23 -4.76
N PRO A 97 -5.96 -9.90 -6.03
CA PRO A 97 -4.80 -9.08 -6.34
C PRO A 97 -4.78 -7.73 -5.62
N MET A 98 -5.95 -7.13 -5.35
CA MET A 98 -6.05 -5.87 -4.61
C MET A 98 -5.49 -5.99 -3.20
N PHE A 99 -5.84 -7.05 -2.48
CA PHE A 99 -5.32 -7.27 -1.12
C PHE A 99 -3.83 -7.60 -1.16
N ILE A 100 -3.42 -8.43 -2.11
CA ILE A 100 -2.05 -8.91 -2.27
C ILE A 100 -1.11 -7.75 -2.63
N GLU A 101 -1.49 -6.83 -3.53
CA GLU A 101 -0.63 -5.69 -3.91
C GLU A 101 -0.32 -4.75 -2.75
N HIS A 102 -1.16 -4.75 -1.71
CA HIS A 102 -0.95 -3.94 -0.51
C HIS A 102 0.00 -4.59 0.51
N GLY A 103 0.57 -5.77 0.20
CA GLY A 103 1.47 -6.51 1.11
C GLY A 103 2.62 -5.68 1.66
N GLY A 104 3.27 -4.87 0.82
CA GLY A 104 4.33 -3.95 1.23
C GLY A 104 3.85 -2.92 2.25
N GLN A 105 2.65 -2.36 2.06
CA GLN A 105 2.06 -1.38 2.97
C GLN A 105 1.65 -2.03 4.29
N MET A 106 1.03 -3.21 4.24
CA MET A 106 0.61 -3.95 5.42
C MET A 106 1.79 -4.36 6.30
N LEU A 107 2.90 -4.78 5.69
CA LEU A 107 4.02 -5.38 6.41
C LEU A 107 5.14 -4.41 6.78
N ILE A 108 5.16 -3.17 6.27
CA ILE A 108 6.24 -2.21 6.58
C ILE A 108 6.39 -1.91 8.09
N PRO A 109 5.33 -1.79 8.92
CA PRO A 109 5.50 -1.57 10.35
C PRO A 109 6.07 -2.82 11.05
N ILE A 110 5.66 -4.02 10.62
CA ILE A 110 6.22 -5.28 11.12
C ILE A 110 7.69 -5.40 10.73
N LEU A 111 8.05 -5.01 9.51
CA LEU A 111 9.44 -5.01 9.07
C LEU A 111 10.31 -4.12 9.95
N LEU A 112 9.83 -2.93 10.31
CA LEU A 112 10.51 -2.05 11.27
C LEU A 112 10.67 -2.71 12.65
N VAL A 113 9.61 -3.35 13.16
CA VAL A 113 9.67 -4.08 14.44
C VAL A 113 10.70 -5.21 14.39
N LEU A 114 10.70 -6.03 13.33
CA LEU A 114 11.67 -7.13 13.16
C LEU A 114 13.11 -6.60 13.06
N ALA A 115 13.31 -5.51 12.32
CA ALA A 115 14.61 -4.86 12.19
C ALA A 115 15.13 -4.33 13.54
N LEU A 116 14.26 -3.78 14.38
CA LEU A 116 14.64 -3.29 15.72
C LEU A 116 14.89 -4.44 16.70
N VAL A 117 14.04 -5.47 16.70
CA VAL A 117 14.11 -6.56 17.69
C VAL A 117 15.23 -7.53 17.37
N PHE A 118 15.33 -7.98 16.11
CA PHE A 118 16.27 -9.02 15.68
C PHE A 118 17.47 -8.48 14.91
N GLY A 119 17.39 -7.26 14.38
CA GLY A 119 18.41 -6.66 13.53
C GLY A 119 18.01 -6.62 12.06
N VAL A 120 18.58 -5.64 11.33
CA VAL A 120 18.30 -5.42 9.90
C VAL A 120 18.70 -6.63 9.04
N ARG A 121 19.83 -7.28 9.33
CA ARG A 121 20.31 -8.44 8.56
C ARG A 121 19.74 -9.79 9.00
N HIS A 122 18.89 -9.80 10.03
CA HIS A 122 18.36 -11.06 10.54
C HIS A 122 17.51 -11.79 9.49
N ARG A 123 17.56 -13.13 9.51
CA ARG A 123 16.87 -13.99 8.53
C ARG A 123 15.37 -13.69 8.48
N CYS A 124 14.72 -13.54 9.63
CA CYS A 124 13.28 -13.21 9.69
C CYS A 124 12.96 -11.85 9.07
N THR A 125 13.78 -10.82 9.34
CA THR A 125 13.62 -9.48 8.77
C THR A 125 13.76 -9.51 7.24
N THR A 126 14.78 -10.23 6.75
CA THR A 126 15.03 -10.38 5.30
C THR A 126 13.91 -11.14 4.62
N ILE A 127 13.47 -12.28 5.18
CA ILE A 127 12.36 -13.07 4.63
C ILE A 127 11.06 -12.25 4.63
N MET A 128 10.77 -11.51 5.69
CA MET A 128 9.58 -10.66 5.74
C MET A 128 9.59 -9.58 4.65
N ALA A 129 10.74 -8.93 4.44
CA ALA A 129 10.91 -7.97 3.35
C ALA A 129 10.71 -8.62 1.96
N MET A 130 11.22 -9.84 1.76
CA MET A 130 10.99 -10.59 0.52
C MET A 130 9.52 -10.94 0.32
N ILE A 131 8.81 -11.40 1.36
CA ILE A 131 7.37 -11.68 1.30
C ILE A 131 6.60 -10.41 0.94
N ALA A 132 6.90 -9.28 1.59
CA ALA A 132 6.25 -8.01 1.35
C ALA A 132 6.45 -7.51 -0.09
N LEU A 133 7.67 -7.66 -0.63
CA LEU A 133 7.98 -7.39 -2.04
C LEU A 133 7.18 -8.30 -2.97
N ILE A 134 7.24 -9.62 -2.76
CA ILE A 134 6.56 -10.60 -3.62
C ILE A 134 5.05 -10.35 -3.63
N MET A 135 4.43 -10.13 -2.46
CA MET A 135 3.01 -9.77 -2.40
C MET A 135 2.72 -8.51 -3.22
N THR A 136 3.50 -7.46 -3.04
CA THR A 136 3.30 -6.19 -3.76
C THR A 136 3.36 -6.37 -5.28
N PHE A 137 4.44 -6.99 -5.78
CA PHE A 137 4.68 -7.14 -7.22
C PHE A 137 3.81 -8.23 -7.84
N ALA A 138 3.51 -9.33 -7.14
CA ALA A 138 2.60 -10.35 -7.67
C ALA A 138 1.16 -9.83 -7.76
N GLY A 139 0.67 -9.12 -6.75
CA GLY A 139 -0.66 -8.50 -6.80
C GLY A 139 -0.77 -7.46 -7.90
N HIS A 140 0.24 -6.59 -8.02
CA HIS A 140 0.31 -5.59 -9.07
C HIS A 140 0.40 -6.22 -10.48
N GLY A 141 1.27 -7.23 -10.63
CA GLY A 141 1.50 -7.95 -11.88
C GLY A 141 0.28 -8.72 -12.37
N LEU A 142 -0.52 -9.30 -11.46
CA LEU A 142 -1.81 -9.95 -11.81
C LEU A 142 -2.78 -8.99 -12.49
N TYR A 143 -2.83 -7.73 -12.06
CA TYR A 143 -3.61 -6.69 -12.72
C TYR A 143 -3.00 -6.23 -14.04
N ALA A 144 -1.68 -6.02 -14.07
CA ALA A 144 -0.97 -5.50 -15.24
C ALA A 144 -0.95 -6.50 -16.42
N VAL A 145 -0.84 -7.80 -16.14
CA VAL A 145 -0.93 -8.87 -17.17
C VAL A 145 -2.36 -9.11 -17.67
N GLY A 146 -3.37 -8.60 -16.94
CA GLY A 146 -4.78 -8.77 -17.28
C GLY A 146 -5.37 -10.11 -16.85
N ALA A 147 -4.77 -10.79 -15.86
CA ALA A 147 -5.37 -11.99 -15.24
C ALA A 147 -6.64 -11.63 -14.43
N TRP A 148 -6.68 -10.40 -13.93
CA TRP A 148 -7.88 -9.73 -13.41
C TRP A 148 -8.12 -8.42 -14.19
N PRO A 149 -9.33 -7.83 -14.12
CA PRO A 149 -9.61 -6.56 -14.78
C PRO A 149 -8.58 -5.49 -14.38
N THR A 150 -7.78 -5.04 -15.35
CA THR A 150 -6.76 -4.02 -15.12
C THR A 150 -7.44 -2.73 -14.64
N PRO A 151 -7.00 -2.13 -13.52
CA PRO A 151 -7.58 -0.87 -13.04
C PRO A 151 -7.53 0.21 -14.12
N ALA A 152 -8.65 0.90 -14.35
CA ALA A 152 -8.74 1.95 -15.37
C ALA A 152 -7.68 3.04 -15.18
N SER A 153 -7.29 3.30 -13.92
CA SER A 153 -6.22 4.24 -13.57
C SER A 153 -4.85 3.83 -14.14
N PHE A 154 -4.54 2.54 -14.26
CA PHE A 154 -3.25 2.11 -14.83
C PHE A 154 -3.17 2.48 -16.31
N SER A 155 -4.23 2.17 -17.04
CA SER A 155 -4.34 2.50 -18.46
C SER A 155 -4.35 4.01 -18.67
N ALA A 156 -5.17 4.75 -17.93
CA ALA A 156 -5.29 6.20 -18.05
C ALA A 156 -3.95 6.91 -17.77
N MET A 157 -3.26 6.57 -16.66
CA MET A 157 -1.96 7.15 -16.35
C MET A 157 -0.91 6.82 -17.41
N THR A 158 -0.88 5.59 -17.91
CA THR A 158 0.12 5.17 -18.91
C THR A 158 -0.10 5.88 -20.24
N THR A 159 -1.36 5.94 -20.71
CA THR A 159 -1.74 6.70 -21.91
C THR A 159 -1.38 8.17 -21.78
N LEU A 160 -1.67 8.79 -20.63
CA LEU A 160 -1.39 10.21 -20.41
C LEU A 160 0.10 10.53 -20.32
N ILE A 161 0.87 9.74 -19.57
CA ILE A 161 2.31 9.98 -19.36
C ILE A 161 3.11 9.71 -20.64
N LEU A 162 2.78 8.64 -21.36
CA LEU A 162 3.55 8.22 -22.54
C LEU A 162 3.00 8.77 -23.85
N GLY A 163 1.79 9.34 -23.86
CA GLY A 163 1.15 9.86 -25.07
C GLY A 163 0.80 8.77 -26.10
N VAL A 164 0.56 7.53 -25.64
CA VAL A 164 0.30 6.37 -26.52
C VAL A 164 -1.14 5.90 -26.43
N GLU A 165 -1.65 5.34 -27.52
CA GLU A 165 -3.01 4.81 -27.59
C GLU A 165 -3.26 3.63 -26.63
N TYR A 166 -4.54 3.35 -26.37
CA TYR A 166 -4.97 2.29 -25.45
C TYR A 166 -4.42 0.89 -25.80
N PRO A 167 -4.41 0.42 -27.07
CA PRO A 167 -3.85 -0.89 -27.41
C PRO A 167 -2.35 -1.01 -27.08
N THR A 168 -1.58 0.05 -27.35
CA THR A 168 -0.16 0.14 -26.99
C THR A 168 0.01 0.13 -25.48
N THR A 169 -0.82 0.88 -24.76
CA THR A 169 -0.85 0.90 -23.29
C THR A 169 -1.07 -0.49 -22.71
N GLN A 170 -2.05 -1.25 -23.23
CA GLN A 170 -2.31 -2.62 -22.77
C GLN A 170 -1.10 -3.54 -22.99
N THR A 171 -0.41 -3.39 -24.13
CA THR A 171 0.80 -4.16 -24.41
C THR A 171 1.92 -3.84 -23.43
N LEU A 172 2.16 -2.55 -23.16
CA LEU A 172 3.17 -2.11 -22.19
C LEU A 172 2.87 -2.61 -20.77
N LEU A 173 1.61 -2.53 -20.33
CA LEU A 173 1.19 -3.03 -19.02
C LEU A 173 1.40 -4.54 -18.89
N ARG A 174 1.11 -5.32 -19.95
CA ARG A 174 1.36 -6.77 -19.94
C ARG A 174 2.84 -7.11 -19.85
N ILE A 175 3.70 -6.34 -20.54
CA ILE A 175 5.16 -6.49 -20.43
C ILE A 175 5.60 -6.19 -18.99
N ALA A 176 5.16 -5.07 -18.41
CA ALA A 176 5.47 -4.70 -17.03
C ALA A 176 5.00 -5.76 -16.03
N GLY A 177 3.76 -6.24 -16.16
CA GLY A 177 3.22 -7.29 -15.29
C GLY A 177 3.99 -8.61 -15.40
N THR A 178 4.48 -8.95 -16.61
CA THR A 178 5.35 -10.12 -16.80
C THR A 178 6.68 -9.95 -16.07
N LEU A 179 7.27 -8.75 -16.15
CA LEU A 179 8.51 -8.42 -15.42
C LEU A 179 8.31 -8.47 -13.91
N ASP A 180 7.15 -8.08 -13.39
CA ASP A 180 6.84 -8.20 -11.96
C ASP A 180 6.90 -9.66 -11.46
N PHE A 181 6.42 -10.62 -12.25
CA PHE A 181 6.55 -12.04 -11.92
C PHE A 181 8.00 -12.54 -12.00
N ILE A 182 8.75 -12.09 -13.02
CA ILE A 182 10.17 -12.42 -13.16
C ILE A 182 10.94 -11.91 -11.93
N VAL A 183 10.61 -10.72 -11.42
CA VAL A 183 11.16 -10.16 -10.18
C VAL A 183 10.79 -11.00 -8.97
N CYS A 184 9.52 -11.42 -8.85
CA CYS A 184 9.06 -12.27 -7.75
C CYS A 184 9.80 -13.60 -7.69
N LEU A 185 10.11 -14.21 -8.84
CA LEU A 185 10.93 -15.41 -8.90
C LEU A 185 12.41 -15.10 -8.65
N GLY A 186 12.93 -14.07 -9.31
CA GLY A 186 14.34 -13.70 -9.26
C GLY A 186 14.82 -13.28 -7.86
N ILE A 187 13.97 -12.66 -7.05
CA ILE A 187 14.33 -12.28 -5.68
C ILE A 187 14.68 -13.49 -4.79
N CYS A 188 14.14 -14.67 -5.10
CA CYS A 188 14.39 -15.89 -4.35
C CYS A 188 15.79 -16.48 -4.64
N PHE A 189 16.34 -16.25 -5.84
CA PHE A 189 17.61 -16.86 -6.25
C PHE A 189 18.81 -15.93 -5.99
N PRO A 190 19.94 -16.45 -5.45
CA PRO A 190 21.10 -15.63 -5.10
C PRO A 190 21.75 -14.91 -6.28
N LEU A 191 21.72 -15.52 -7.47
CA LEU A 191 22.33 -14.96 -8.68
C LEU A 191 21.54 -13.76 -9.22
N THR A 192 20.21 -13.79 -9.13
CA THR A 192 19.34 -12.80 -9.76
C THR A 192 18.77 -11.78 -8.77
N ARG A 193 18.75 -12.07 -7.46
CA ARG A 193 18.08 -11.20 -6.47
C ARG A 193 18.54 -9.75 -6.45
N LYS A 194 19.82 -9.47 -6.69
CA LYS A 194 20.34 -8.09 -6.72
C LYS A 194 19.79 -7.32 -7.92
N VAL A 195 19.78 -7.96 -9.09
CA VAL A 195 19.23 -7.38 -10.32
C VAL A 195 17.72 -7.20 -10.20
N SER A 196 17.01 -8.20 -9.67
CA SER A 196 15.58 -8.11 -9.39
C SER A 196 15.25 -6.99 -8.41
N ALA A 197 16.05 -6.80 -7.34
CA ALA A 197 15.86 -5.71 -6.39
C ALA A 197 16.14 -4.32 -7.01
N VAL A 198 17.12 -4.18 -7.90
CA VAL A 198 17.37 -2.94 -8.64
C VAL A 198 16.16 -2.60 -9.51
N TYR A 199 15.69 -3.55 -10.31
CA TYR A 199 14.51 -3.36 -11.14
C TYR A 199 13.29 -3.00 -10.29
N ALA A 200 13.01 -3.77 -9.22
CA ALA A 200 11.88 -3.54 -8.34
C ALA A 200 11.95 -2.16 -7.68
N THR A 201 13.14 -1.70 -7.30
CA THR A 201 13.32 -0.34 -6.74
C THR A 201 12.95 0.72 -7.78
N ALA A 202 13.51 0.62 -8.99
CA ALA A 202 13.24 1.59 -10.04
C ALA A 202 11.76 1.56 -10.47
N TRP A 203 11.21 0.38 -10.72
CA TRP A 203 9.83 0.20 -11.18
C TRP A 203 8.80 0.58 -10.11
N GLY A 204 9.03 0.17 -8.85
CA GLY A 204 8.20 0.59 -7.72
C GLY A 204 8.21 2.10 -7.52
N PHE A 205 9.33 2.77 -7.80
CA PHE A 205 9.44 4.22 -7.71
C PHE A 205 8.68 4.90 -8.85
N LEU A 206 8.94 4.47 -10.11
CA LEU A 206 8.27 4.99 -11.30
C LEU A 206 6.75 4.86 -11.19
N THR A 207 6.26 3.71 -10.75
CA THR A 207 4.82 3.51 -10.53
C THR A 207 4.31 4.40 -9.40
N ALA A 208 5.00 4.55 -8.27
CA ALA A 208 4.57 5.45 -7.20
C ALA A 208 4.44 6.91 -7.69
N ILE A 209 5.41 7.41 -8.45
CA ILE A 209 5.40 8.80 -8.96
C ILE A 209 4.49 8.98 -10.19
N ALA A 210 4.07 7.92 -10.88
CA ALA A 210 3.15 8.04 -12.01
C ALA A 210 1.84 8.73 -11.62
N ARG A 211 1.39 8.60 -10.37
CA ARG A 211 0.17 9.24 -9.86
C ARG A 211 0.27 10.76 -9.88
N PRO A 212 1.24 11.40 -9.19
CA PRO A 212 1.42 12.84 -9.29
C PRO A 212 1.79 13.29 -10.70
N VAL A 213 2.58 12.52 -11.46
CA VAL A 213 2.94 12.92 -12.85
C VAL A 213 1.72 12.94 -13.78
N ALA A 214 0.79 12.00 -13.65
CA ALA A 214 -0.43 11.96 -14.45
C ALA A 214 -1.52 12.90 -13.92
N GLY A 215 -1.62 13.09 -12.61
CA GLY A 215 -2.72 13.83 -11.99
C GLY A 215 -2.45 15.33 -11.80
N MET A 216 -1.19 15.73 -11.62
CA MET A 216 -0.86 17.14 -11.35
C MET A 216 -0.92 17.99 -12.63
N SER A 217 -1.46 19.20 -12.51
CA SER A 217 -1.58 20.15 -13.61
C SER A 217 -1.31 21.57 -13.13
N TRP A 218 -0.64 22.38 -13.96
CA TRP A 218 -0.37 23.79 -13.70
C TRP A 218 -1.64 24.64 -13.48
N GLN A 219 -2.79 24.14 -13.94
CA GLN A 219 -4.08 24.82 -13.83
C GLN A 219 -4.80 24.57 -12.51
N LEU A 220 -4.35 23.59 -11.71
CA LEU A 220 -4.94 23.24 -10.42
C LEU A 220 -4.26 24.00 -9.28
N ASN A 221 -5.00 24.28 -8.20
CA ASN A 221 -4.42 24.80 -6.96
C ASN A 221 -3.36 23.85 -6.41
N TYR A 222 -2.21 24.38 -6.01
CA TYR A 222 -1.03 23.58 -5.61
C TYR A 222 -0.64 22.51 -6.63
N TRP A 223 -0.95 22.74 -7.90
CA TRP A 223 -0.79 21.78 -9.00
C TRP A 223 -1.57 20.47 -8.83
N GLY A 224 -2.56 20.41 -7.94
CA GLY A 224 -3.24 19.16 -7.54
C GLY A 224 -2.41 18.27 -6.62
N ALA A 225 -1.33 18.82 -6.03
CA ALA A 225 -0.42 18.04 -5.19
C ALA A 225 -1.06 17.47 -3.94
N ASP A 226 -2.05 18.17 -3.38
CA ASP A 226 -2.89 17.66 -2.32
C ASP A 226 -3.47 16.29 -2.73
N GLN A 227 -4.05 16.18 -3.93
CA GLN A 227 -4.74 14.96 -4.38
C GLN A 227 -3.82 13.78 -4.68
N TYR A 228 -2.61 13.99 -5.21
CA TYR A 228 -1.82 12.88 -5.77
C TYR A 228 -0.53 12.56 -5.02
N LEU A 229 0.06 13.53 -4.28
CA LEU A 229 1.33 13.29 -3.61
C LEU A 229 1.20 12.27 -2.48
N HIS A 230 0.10 12.31 -1.74
CA HIS A 230 -0.13 11.39 -0.63
C HIS A 230 -0.27 9.94 -1.10
N GLU A 231 -0.78 9.70 -2.31
CA GLU A 231 -0.87 8.35 -2.90
C GLU A 231 0.51 7.79 -3.21
N ALA A 232 1.42 8.62 -3.73
CA ALA A 232 2.82 8.24 -3.96
C ALA A 232 3.53 7.87 -2.64
N VAL A 233 3.30 8.66 -1.58
CA VAL A 233 3.86 8.37 -0.24
C VAL A 233 3.30 7.06 0.33
N LEU A 234 1.99 6.82 0.20
CA LEU A 234 1.38 5.57 0.66
C LEU A 234 1.96 4.35 -0.07
N ARG A 235 2.35 4.51 -1.34
CA ARG A 235 2.99 3.46 -2.15
C ARG A 235 4.51 3.41 -1.98
N ALA A 236 5.14 4.27 -1.17
CA ALA A 236 6.58 4.25 -0.95
C ALA A 236 7.18 2.87 -0.58
N PRO A 237 6.48 1.98 0.16
CA PRO A 237 6.95 0.61 0.40
C PRO A 237 7.26 -0.19 -0.88
N HIS A 238 6.63 0.15 -2.01
CA HIS A 238 6.85 -0.51 -3.31
C HIS A 238 8.30 -0.38 -3.80
N PHE A 239 8.99 0.72 -3.46
CA PHE A 239 10.40 0.92 -3.82
C PHE A 239 11.35 0.90 -2.62
N LEU A 240 10.89 1.27 -1.43
CA LEU A 240 11.74 1.28 -0.23
C LEU A 240 12.10 -0.12 0.25
N ILE A 241 11.18 -1.10 0.17
CA ILE A 241 11.44 -2.49 0.55
C ILE A 241 12.48 -3.15 -0.39
N PRO A 242 12.34 -3.10 -1.73
CA PRO A 242 13.39 -3.62 -2.60
C PRO A 242 14.72 -2.85 -2.47
N LEU A 243 14.70 -1.54 -2.24
CA LEU A 243 15.91 -0.77 -1.98
C LEU A 243 16.61 -1.25 -0.70
N TYR A 244 15.84 -1.45 0.38
CA TYR A 244 16.34 -2.03 1.61
C TYR A 244 17.01 -3.40 1.38
N LEU A 245 16.36 -4.31 0.65
CA LEU A 245 16.92 -5.61 0.29
C LEU A 245 18.22 -5.48 -0.52
N LEU A 246 18.26 -4.55 -1.47
CA LEU A 246 19.45 -4.27 -2.28
C LEU A 246 20.63 -3.80 -1.41
N LEU A 247 20.38 -2.89 -0.45
CA LEU A 247 21.41 -2.36 0.45
C LEU A 247 22.00 -3.47 1.34
N ILE A 248 21.16 -4.28 1.97
CA ILE A 248 21.65 -5.34 2.88
C ILE A 248 22.41 -6.46 2.16
N TRP A 249 22.16 -6.68 0.86
CA TRP A 249 22.88 -7.67 0.05
C TRP A 249 24.13 -7.12 -0.66
N ARG A 250 24.30 -5.79 -0.71
CA ARG A 250 25.51 -5.15 -1.28
C ARG A 250 26.67 -5.16 -0.31
N GLU A 251 26.41 -4.98 0.99
CA GLU A 251 27.46 -5.00 1.99
C GLU A 251 28.09 -6.40 2.09
N PRO A 252 29.44 -6.49 2.19
CA PRO A 252 30.10 -7.75 2.52
C PRO A 252 29.50 -8.30 3.81
N LYS A 253 29.35 -9.62 3.90
CA LYS A 253 29.14 -10.22 5.22
C LYS A 253 30.40 -9.93 6.01
N ASP A 254 30.32 -9.07 7.02
CA ASP A 254 31.38 -8.99 8.02
C ASP A 254 31.58 -10.42 8.55
N GLU A 255 32.76 -10.98 8.30
CA GLU A 255 33.19 -12.20 8.97
C GLU A 255 33.19 -11.90 10.48
N PRO A 256 32.65 -12.80 11.32
CA PRO A 256 32.76 -12.61 12.75
C PRO A 256 34.25 -12.64 13.13
N LEU A 257 34.73 -11.54 13.73
CA LEU A 257 35.95 -11.49 14.52
C LEU A 257 35.85 -12.42 15.74
#